data_AF-A0A4U9WRI9-F1
#
_entry.id   AF-A0A4U9WRI9-F1
#
_cell.length_a   1.000
_cell.length_b   1.000
_cell.length_c   1.000
_cell.angle_alpha   90.00
_cell.angle_beta   90.00
_cell.angle_gamma   90.00
#
_symmetry.space_group_name_H-M   'P 1'
#
loop_
_entity.id
_entity.type
_entity.pdbx_description
1 polymer ?
#
loop_
_entity_poly.entity_id
_entity_poly.type
_entity_poly.pdbx_seq_one_letter_code
_entity_poly.pdbx_strand_id
1 'polypeptide(L)'
;MIKRYGENAYTDGYKVYTTITKRLQQGAQEAVRNNILNYDMRHGYRGPSNVLWKVGEPAWDQKQIVDSLKNLPNYGPLSPAVILQADAEQATAMLADGSRIALPMSGMRWARAFKSDTVQGPTPKRVTDVGAARPTDLGA
;
A
#
# COMPACT_ATOMS: atom_id res chain seq x y z
N MET A 1 -22.55 -19.30 -15.22
CA MET A 1 -23.15 -20.55 -14.72
C MET A 1 -24.48 -20.27 -14.07
N ILE A 2 -24.54 -19.49 -12.98
CA ILE A 2 -25.79 -19.12 -12.27
C ILE A 2 -26.89 -18.63 -13.21
N LYS A 3 -26.59 -17.63 -14.06
CA LYS A 3 -27.56 -17.08 -15.03
C LYS A 3 -28.13 -18.11 -16.01
N ARG A 4 -27.42 -19.23 -16.26
CA ARG A 4 -27.84 -20.28 -17.21
C ARG A 4 -28.42 -21.54 -16.54
N TYR A 5 -27.99 -21.86 -15.32
CA TYR A 5 -28.30 -23.12 -14.64
C TYR A 5 -28.92 -22.94 -13.24
N GLY A 6 -29.20 -21.70 -12.83
CA GLY A 6 -29.74 -21.38 -11.50
C GLY A 6 -28.76 -21.66 -10.37
N GLU A 7 -29.27 -21.68 -9.14
CA GLU A 7 -28.50 -21.97 -7.92
C GLU A 7 -27.90 -23.38 -7.91
N ASN A 8 -28.54 -24.33 -8.61
CA ASN A 8 -28.07 -25.71 -8.74
C ASN A 8 -26.69 -25.80 -9.41
N ALA A 9 -26.25 -24.74 -10.11
CA ALA A 9 -24.89 -24.61 -10.62
C ALA A 9 -23.81 -24.82 -9.54
N TYR A 10 -24.14 -24.59 -8.27
CA TYR A 10 -23.23 -24.79 -7.13
C TYR A 10 -23.27 -26.21 -6.55
N THR A 11 -24.37 -26.95 -6.72
CA THR A 11 -24.59 -28.26 -6.07
C THR A 11 -24.33 -29.44 -7.00
N ASP A 12 -24.49 -29.25 -8.31
CA ASP A 12 -24.49 -30.35 -9.28
C ASP A 12 -23.09 -30.81 -9.72
N GLY A 13 -22.03 -30.22 -9.15
CA GLY A 13 -20.65 -30.68 -9.37
C GLY A 13 -20.09 -30.42 -10.78
N TYR A 14 -20.61 -29.44 -11.50
CA TYR A 14 -20.12 -29.09 -12.84
C TYR A 14 -18.63 -28.75 -12.83
N LYS A 15 -17.88 -29.29 -13.81
CA LYS A 15 -16.49 -28.92 -14.08
C LYS A 15 -16.43 -27.91 -15.22
N VAL A 16 -15.95 -26.70 -14.92
CA VAL A 16 -15.84 -25.61 -15.91
C VAL A 16 -14.40 -25.51 -16.39
N TYR A 17 -14.16 -25.85 -17.65
CA TYR A 17 -12.88 -25.64 -18.31
C TYR A 17 -12.95 -24.34 -19.11
N THR A 18 -12.13 -23.37 -18.73
CA THR A 18 -12.09 -22.07 -19.39
C THR A 18 -11.04 -22.06 -20.50
N THR A 19 -11.14 -21.09 -21.40
CA THR A 19 -10.11 -20.83 -22.42
C THR A 19 -8.89 -20.07 -21.87
N ILE A 20 -8.94 -19.65 -20.60
CA ILE A 20 -7.87 -18.88 -19.95
C ILE A 20 -6.72 -19.81 -19.60
N THR A 21 -5.52 -19.50 -20.10
CA THR A 21 -4.30 -20.20 -19.69
C THR A 21 -3.64 -19.50 -18.51
N LYS A 22 -3.07 -20.28 -17.60
CA LYS A 22 -2.36 -19.76 -16.41
C LYS A 22 -1.28 -18.73 -16.79
N ARG A 23 -0.46 -19.06 -17.80
CA ARG A 23 0.65 -18.21 -18.26
C ARG A 23 0.17 -16.83 -18.74
N LEU A 24 -0.85 -16.79 -19.59
CA LEU A 24 -1.37 -15.52 -20.10
C LEU A 24 -2.06 -14.72 -19.00
N GLN A 25 -2.78 -15.38 -18.09
CA GLN A 25 -3.46 -14.72 -16.98
C GLN A 25 -2.48 -14.05 -16.02
N GLN A 26 -1.39 -14.73 -15.67
CA GLN A 26 -0.35 -14.18 -14.80
C GLN A 26 0.34 -12.98 -15.47
N GLY A 27 0.73 -13.11 -16.74
CA GLY A 27 1.35 -12.01 -17.49
C GLY A 27 0.43 -10.79 -17.64
N ALA A 28 -0.87 -11.01 -17.87
CA ALA A 28 -1.85 -9.92 -17.93
C ALA A 28 -2.00 -9.19 -16.59
N GLN A 29 -2.06 -9.93 -15.48
CA GLN A 29 -2.13 -9.33 -14.13
C GLN A 29 -0.88 -8.50 -13.81
N GLU A 30 0.29 -9.02 -14.14
CA GLU A 30 1.56 -8.32 -13.93
C GLU A 30 1.66 -7.04 -14.76
N ALA A 31 1.33 -7.11 -16.06
CA ALA A 31 1.38 -5.97 -16.96
C ALA A 31 0.47 -4.82 -16.49
N VAL A 32 -0.78 -5.12 -16.10
CA VAL A 32 -1.72 -4.11 -15.61
C VAL A 32 -1.19 -3.48 -14.31
N ARG A 33 -0.75 -4.30 -13.36
CA ARG A 33 -0.24 -3.80 -12.06
C ARG A 33 0.98 -2.92 -12.24
N ASN A 34 1.96 -3.37 -13.00
CA ASN A 34 3.20 -2.62 -13.22
C ASN A 34 2.91 -1.29 -13.90
N ASN A 35 2.01 -1.25 -14.88
CA ASN A 35 1.65 -0.01 -15.56
C ASN A 35 0.94 0.99 -14.64
N ILE A 36 0.01 0.52 -13.80
CA ILE A 36 -0.68 1.37 -12.82
C ILE A 36 0.30 1.89 -11.76
N LEU A 37 1.16 1.03 -11.20
CA LEU A 37 2.16 1.43 -10.20
C LEU A 37 3.15 2.44 -10.78
N ASN A 38 3.66 2.18 -11.99
CA ASN A 38 4.58 3.11 -12.66
C ASN A 38 3.91 4.45 -12.96
N TYR A 39 2.64 4.43 -13.37
CA TYR A 39 1.87 5.67 -13.55
C TYR A 39 1.75 6.41 -12.22
N ASP A 40 1.36 5.73 -11.15
CA ASP A 40 1.16 6.33 -9.84
C ASP A 40 2.45 6.98 -9.30
N MET A 41 3.56 6.26 -9.38
CA MET A 41 4.87 6.74 -8.92
C MET A 41 5.34 7.98 -9.68
N ARG A 42 4.96 8.14 -10.95
CA ARG A 42 5.27 9.34 -11.75
C ARG A 42 4.41 10.55 -11.41
N HIS A 43 3.30 10.37 -10.71
CA HIS A 43 2.45 11.47 -10.23
C HIS A 43 2.78 11.84 -8.79
N GLY A 44 3.41 10.91 -8.05
CA GLY A 44 3.95 11.18 -6.72
C GLY A 44 3.08 10.60 -5.62
N TYR A 45 3.55 10.76 -4.39
CA TYR A 45 2.95 10.20 -3.19
C TYR A 45 1.84 11.08 -2.64
N ARG A 46 0.67 10.47 -2.38
CA ARG A 46 -0.54 11.14 -1.87
C ARG A 46 -0.65 11.17 -0.35
N GLY A 47 0.32 10.61 0.36
CA GLY A 47 0.28 10.48 1.81
C GLY A 47 -0.17 9.09 2.28
N PRO A 48 -0.13 8.84 3.59
CA PRO A 48 -0.52 7.56 4.16
C PRO A 48 -2.03 7.34 4.01
N SER A 49 -2.44 6.08 3.86
CA SER A 49 -3.86 5.72 3.79
C SER A 49 -4.61 5.94 5.11
N ASN A 50 -3.90 5.84 6.24
CA ASN A 50 -4.42 6.13 7.57
C ASN A 50 -3.28 6.56 8.51
N VAL A 51 -3.61 7.35 9.53
CA VAL A 51 -2.69 7.76 10.61
C VAL A 51 -3.24 7.22 11.92
N LEU A 52 -2.56 6.22 12.50
CA LEU A 52 -3.05 5.54 13.71
C LEU A 52 -2.85 6.37 14.99
N TRP A 53 -1.77 7.14 15.08
CA TRP A 53 -1.50 8.08 16.16
C TRP A 53 -0.70 9.27 15.64
N LYS A 54 -0.78 10.41 16.33
CA LYS A 54 -0.02 11.62 16.00
C LYS A 54 1.27 11.71 16.80
N VAL A 55 2.19 12.56 16.34
CA VAL A 55 3.41 12.89 17.09
C VAL A 55 3.00 13.56 18.41
N GLY A 56 3.43 12.97 19.53
CA GLY A 56 3.07 13.44 20.88
C GLY A 56 1.94 12.64 21.54
N GLU A 57 1.25 11.77 20.80
CA GLU A 57 0.33 10.77 21.38
C GLU A 57 1.08 9.48 21.73
N PRO A 58 0.59 8.71 22.73
CA PRO A 58 1.14 7.40 22.99
C PRO A 58 1.00 6.51 21.76
N ALA A 59 2.12 5.93 21.31
CA ALA A 59 2.12 4.98 20.22
C ALA A 59 1.25 3.77 20.58
N TRP A 60 0.55 3.24 19.58
CA TRP A 60 -0.29 2.07 19.78
C TRP A 60 0.55 0.84 20.14
N ASP A 61 -0.04 -0.04 20.94
CA ASP A 61 0.58 -1.32 21.24
C ASP A 61 0.66 -2.17 19.97
N GLN A 62 1.69 -3.02 19.90
CA GLN A 62 1.90 -3.92 18.77
C GLN A 62 0.65 -4.74 18.42
N LYS A 63 -0.12 -5.18 19.44
CA LYS A 63 -1.36 -5.92 19.24
C LYS A 63 -2.40 -5.10 18.48
N GLN A 64 -2.61 -3.84 18.87
CA GLN A 64 -3.57 -2.94 18.22
C GLN A 64 -3.17 -2.64 16.77
N ILE A 65 -1.87 -2.47 16.52
CA ILE A 65 -1.32 -2.25 15.17
C ILE A 65 -1.60 -3.47 14.28
N VAL A 66 -1.27 -4.67 14.75
CA VAL A 66 -1.49 -5.91 14.01
C VAL A 66 -2.97 -6.15 13.74
N ASP A 67 -3.84 -5.93 14.74
CA ASP A 67 -5.29 -6.10 14.59
C ASP A 67 -5.86 -5.09 13.57
N SER A 68 -5.35 -3.85 13.54
CA SER A 68 -5.71 -2.86 12.51
C SER A 68 -5.26 -3.30 11.12
N LEU A 69 -4.02 -3.80 10.97
CA LEU A 69 -3.47 -4.21 9.69
C LEU A 69 -4.15 -5.47 9.12
N LYS A 70 -4.56 -6.41 9.97
CA LYS A 70 -5.28 -7.62 9.55
C LYS A 70 -6.65 -7.35 8.93
N ASN A 71 -7.28 -6.23 9.29
CA ASN A 71 -8.56 -5.82 8.73
C ASN A 71 -8.41 -5.18 7.34
N LEU A 72 -7.18 -4.88 6.90
CA LEU A 72 -6.93 -4.28 5.60
C LEU A 72 -6.70 -5.37 4.54
N PRO A 73 -7.29 -5.22 3.34
CA PRO A 73 -7.03 -6.13 2.24
C PRO A 73 -5.60 -6.00 1.71
N ASN A 74 -4.99 -7.12 1.33
CA ASN A 74 -3.74 -7.13 0.59
C ASN A 74 -4.03 -7.04 -0.91
N TYR A 75 -3.39 -6.08 -1.60
CA TYR A 75 -3.58 -5.86 -3.02
C TYR A 75 -2.37 -6.34 -3.81
N GLY A 76 -2.40 -7.59 -4.28
CA GLY A 76 -1.31 -8.16 -5.07
C GLY A 76 0.01 -8.12 -4.29
N PRO A 77 1.07 -7.44 -4.79
CA PRO A 77 2.35 -7.33 -4.09
C PRO A 77 2.36 -6.26 -2.99
N LEU A 78 1.28 -5.49 -2.80
CA LEU A 78 1.21 -4.43 -1.80
C LEU A 78 0.66 -4.97 -0.49
N SER A 79 1.51 -4.94 0.53
CA SER A 79 1.16 -5.29 1.91
C SER A 79 1.04 -4.02 2.75
N PRO A 80 -0.01 -3.90 3.58
CA PRO A 80 -0.15 -2.76 4.48
C PRO A 80 0.92 -2.84 5.58
N ALA A 81 1.45 -1.67 5.94
CA ALA A 81 2.46 -1.53 6.98
C ALA A 81 2.25 -0.23 7.75
N VAL A 82 2.69 -0.20 9.01
CA VAL A 82 2.66 1.00 9.85
C VAL A 82 4.08 1.45 10.15
N ILE A 83 4.38 2.72 9.89
CA ILE A 83 5.65 3.34 10.28
C ILE A 83 5.67 3.52 11.80
N LEU A 84 6.64 2.89 12.47
CA LEU A 84 6.84 3.04 13.91
C LEU A 84 7.76 4.21 14.22
N GLN A 85 8.85 4.32 13.45
CA GLN A 85 9.92 5.28 13.62
C GLN A 85 10.46 5.68 12.26
N ALA A 86 10.83 6.96 12.11
CA ALA A 86 11.46 7.48 10.92
C ALA A 86 12.62 8.39 11.32
N ASP A 87 13.80 8.15 10.74
CA ASP A 87 14.96 9.03 10.85
C ASP A 87 15.20 9.75 9.51
N ALA A 88 16.39 10.34 9.29
CA ALA A 88 16.67 11.02 8.03
C ALA A 88 16.96 10.06 6.87
N GLU A 89 17.47 8.86 7.16
CA GLU A 89 18.02 7.90 6.21
C GLU A 89 17.14 6.67 5.98
N GLN A 90 16.33 6.26 6.97
CA GLN A 90 15.45 5.11 6.93
C GLN A 90 14.19 5.28 7.80
N ALA A 91 13.17 4.48 7.50
CA ALA A 91 11.99 4.29 8.35
C ALA A 91 11.87 2.82 8.75
N THR A 92 11.44 2.56 9.98
CA THR A 92 11.08 1.22 10.44
C THR A 92 9.57 1.03 10.32
N ALA A 93 9.14 0.06 9.53
CA ALA A 93 7.74 -0.28 9.34
C ALA A 93 7.41 -1.65 9.95
N MET A 94 6.22 -1.81 10.50
CA MET A 94 5.68 -3.08 10.98
C MET A 94 4.63 -3.62 10.00
N LEU A 95 4.73 -4.91 9.67
CA LEU A 95 3.78 -5.63 8.82
C LEU A 95 2.66 -6.30 9.65
N ALA A 96 1.63 -6.79 8.97
CA ALA A 96 0.47 -7.45 9.59
C ALA A 96 0.82 -8.75 10.35
N ASP A 97 1.98 -9.34 10.08
CA ASP A 97 2.51 -10.51 10.80
C ASP A 97 3.32 -10.13 12.05
N GLY A 98 3.49 -8.82 12.32
CA GLY A 98 4.29 -8.29 13.42
C GLY A 98 5.79 -8.19 13.14
N SER A 99 6.25 -8.62 11.95
CA SER A 99 7.63 -8.44 11.52
C SER A 99 7.93 -6.96 11.26
N ARG A 100 9.20 -6.58 11.42
CA ARG A 100 9.68 -5.22 11.18
C ARG A 100 10.62 -5.20 9.98
N ILE A 101 10.41 -4.22 9.11
CA ILE A 101 11.25 -3.98 7.93
C ILE A 101 11.84 -2.58 7.98
N ALA A 102 13.08 -2.45 7.53
CA ALA A 102 13.72 -1.17 7.31
C ALA A 102 13.45 -0.70 5.87
N LEU A 103 12.93 0.50 5.73
CA LEU A 103 12.70 1.19 4.47
C LEU A 103 13.80 2.26 4.33
N PRO A 104 14.83 2.03 3.51
CA PRO A 104 15.86 3.02 3.28
C PRO A 104 15.36 4.17 2.40
N MET A 105 15.99 5.33 2.50
CA MET A 105 15.67 6.51 1.69
C MET A 105 15.71 6.21 0.18
N SER A 106 16.58 5.31 -0.27
CA SER A 106 16.64 4.86 -1.67
C SER A 106 15.30 4.35 -2.20
N GLY A 107 14.54 3.62 -1.38
CA GLY A 107 13.20 3.11 -1.73
C GLY A 107 12.10 4.16 -1.67
N MET A 108 12.36 5.33 -1.08
CA MET A 108 11.40 6.44 -0.90
C MET A 108 11.70 7.66 -1.78
N ARG A 109 12.78 7.65 -2.58
CA ARG A 109 13.15 8.78 -3.45
C ARG A 109 12.07 9.17 -4.46
N TRP A 110 11.26 8.21 -4.90
CA TRP A 110 10.17 8.45 -5.84
C TRP A 110 9.00 9.21 -5.20
N ALA A 111 8.87 9.18 -3.86
CA ALA A 111 7.70 9.64 -3.11
C ALA A 111 7.66 11.17 -2.94
N ARG A 112 7.78 11.89 -4.06
CA ARG A 112 7.53 13.34 -4.14
C ARG A 112 6.07 13.61 -3.80
N ALA A 113 5.78 14.65 -3.02
CA ALA A 113 4.40 15.00 -2.70
C ALA A 113 3.58 15.25 -3.98
N PHE A 114 2.47 14.54 -4.13
CA PHE A 114 1.49 14.80 -5.18
C PHE A 114 0.85 16.18 -4.96
N LYS A 115 0.82 17.03 -5.99
CA LYS A 115 0.08 18.31 -5.95
C LYS A 115 -1.10 18.30 -6.92
N SER A 116 -0.85 17.87 -8.16
CA SER A 116 -1.87 17.69 -9.20
C SER A 116 -1.36 16.70 -10.25
N ASP A 117 -2.21 16.34 -11.22
CA ASP A 117 -1.83 15.41 -12.29
C ASP A 117 -0.66 15.91 -13.16
N THR A 118 -0.41 17.22 -13.19
CA THR A 118 0.69 17.82 -13.98
C THR A 118 1.85 18.33 -13.13
N VAL A 119 1.72 18.35 -11.80
CA VAL A 119 2.70 18.98 -10.90
C VAL A 119 3.01 18.09 -9.71
N GLN A 120 4.32 17.86 -9.50
CA GLN A 120 4.86 17.21 -8.32
C GLN A 120 5.53 18.23 -7.38
N GLY A 121 5.63 17.86 -6.10
CA GLY A 121 6.48 18.53 -5.11
C GLY A 121 7.97 18.29 -5.36
N PRO A 122 8.84 18.94 -4.55
CA PRO A 122 10.29 18.74 -4.62
C PRO A 122 10.68 17.29 -4.32
N THR A 123 11.86 16.89 -4.80
CA THR A 123 12.43 15.57 -4.47
C THR A 123 12.71 15.49 -2.97
N PRO A 124 12.16 14.49 -2.25
CA PRO A 124 12.42 14.34 -0.83
C PRO A 124 13.90 14.04 -0.60
N LYS A 125 14.52 14.70 0.39
CA LYS A 125 15.93 14.51 0.73
C LYS A 125 16.12 13.64 1.96
N ARG A 126 15.09 13.58 2.81
CA ARG A 126 15.04 12.79 4.04
C ARG A 126 13.78 11.95 4.07
N VAL A 127 13.82 10.86 4.82
CA VAL A 127 12.64 10.00 5.01
C VAL A 127 11.51 10.74 5.73
N THR A 128 11.84 11.60 6.69
CA THR A 128 10.86 12.48 7.36
C THR A 128 10.17 13.49 6.43
N ASP A 129 10.74 13.77 5.24
CA ASP A 129 10.06 14.62 4.24
C ASP A 129 8.93 13.86 3.52
N VAL A 130 9.01 12.52 3.50
CA VAL A 130 8.02 11.62 2.90
C VAL A 130 6.96 11.29 3.93
N GLY A 131 6.06 12.25 4.17
CA GLY A 131 4.74 12.02 4.77
C GLY A 131 4.69 11.01 5.94
N ALA A 132 5.54 11.18 6.93
CA ALA A 132 5.32 10.72 8.30
C ALA A 132 5.45 11.96 9.19
N ALA A 133 4.31 12.64 9.41
CA ALA A 133 4.17 13.89 10.15
C ALA A 133 5.02 15.06 9.62
N ARG A 134 4.37 15.99 8.88
CA ARG A 134 4.86 17.36 8.85
C ARG A 134 4.68 17.95 10.26
N PRO A 135 5.74 18.43 10.94
CA PRO A 135 5.61 19.11 12.24
C PRO A 135 5.02 20.54 12.12
N THR A 136 4.55 20.96 10.94
CA THR A 136 4.30 22.39 10.65
C THR A 136 2.84 22.81 10.61
N ASP A 137 1.87 21.94 10.95
CA ASP A 137 0.45 22.33 11.03
C ASP A 137 0.01 22.64 12.47
N LEU A 138 0.93 23.20 13.28
CA LEU A 138 0.62 23.94 14.51
C LEU A 138 0.94 25.41 14.29
N GLY A 139 0.01 26.14 13.70
CA GLY A 139 0.19 27.55 13.39
C GLY A 139 -0.99 28.18 12.65
N ALA A 140 -2.15 28.19 13.29
CA ALA A 140 -3.18 29.24 13.16
C ALA A 140 -4.08 29.19 14.39
#